data_AF-A0A5E6N9R7-F1
#
_entry.id   AF-A0A5E6N9R7-F1
#
_cell.length_a   1.000
_cell.length_b   1.000
_cell.length_c   1.000
_cell.angle_alpha   90.00
_cell.angle_beta   90.00
_cell.angle_gamma   90.00
#
_symmetry.space_group_name_H-M   'P 1'
#
loop_
_entity.id
_entity.type
_entity.pdbx_description
1 polymer ?
#
loop_
_entity_poly.entity_id
_entity_poly.type
_entity_poly.pdbx_seq_one_letter_code
_entity_poly.pdbx_strand_id
1 'polypeptide(L)'
;MIQGEFSKKAILEKHINLRQQNQGSVIFGLDSFAEGVDLKGDNLTHVIIVKLRFNVPTSPIDKTLADYLESQKRNPFMEISLPDASLKLIQACGRLIRTETDTGKITIFDNRLVTKFYGKQLLNALPNYNIVIE
;
A
#
# COMPACT_ATOMS: atom_id res chain seq x y z
N MET A 1 8.24 14.72 -6.93
CA MET A 1 9.47 14.12 -7.52
C MET A 1 9.14 12.74 -8.05
N ILE A 2 9.73 12.35 -9.18
CA ILE A 2 9.39 11.11 -9.91
C ILE A 2 10.57 10.13 -9.85
N GLN A 3 10.27 8.86 -9.64
CA GLN A 3 11.24 7.77 -9.69
C GLN A 3 11.84 7.65 -11.12
N GLY A 4 13.15 7.91 -11.28
CA GLY A 4 13.87 7.87 -12.56
C GLY A 4 14.90 9.00 -12.75
N GLU A 5 14.65 10.17 -12.17
CA GLU A 5 15.56 11.33 -12.23
C GLU A 5 16.56 11.39 -11.07
N PHE A 6 16.25 10.73 -9.95
CA PHE A 6 17.03 10.75 -8.72
C PHE A 6 17.00 9.37 -8.04
N SER A 7 18.06 9.04 -7.31
CA SER A 7 18.06 7.85 -6.46
C SER A 7 16.99 7.98 -5.37
N LYS A 8 16.45 6.85 -4.89
CA LYS A 8 15.46 6.82 -3.81
C LYS A 8 15.92 7.64 -2.59
N LYS A 9 17.20 7.51 -2.22
CA LYS A 9 17.81 8.26 -1.13
C LYS A 9 17.76 9.77 -1.37
N ALA A 10 18.14 10.24 -2.56
CA ALA A 10 18.12 11.66 -2.90
C ALA A 10 16.70 12.26 -2.89
N ILE A 11 15.70 11.51 -3.35
CA ILE A 11 14.29 11.94 -3.29
C ILE A 11 13.84 12.12 -1.83
N LEU A 12 14.18 11.17 -0.96
CA LEU A 12 13.84 11.24 0.47
C LEU A 12 14.55 12.41 1.17
N GLU A 13 15.85 12.58 0.92
CA GLU A 13 16.62 13.70 1.47
C GLU A 13 16.04 15.04 1.03
N LYS A 14 15.71 15.20 -0.25
CA LYS A 14 15.11 16.44 -0.76
C LYS A 14 13.71 16.66 -0.17
N HIS A 15 12.93 15.61 -0.02
CA HIS A 15 11.62 15.68 0.62
C HIS A 15 11.71 16.17 2.07
N ILE A 16 12.58 15.55 2.89
CA ILE A 16 12.78 15.92 4.29
C ILE A 16 13.26 17.37 4.41
N ASN A 17 14.22 17.79 3.58
CA ASN A 17 14.70 19.18 3.60
C ASN A 17 13.58 20.20 3.29
N LEU A 18 12.74 19.91 2.30
CA LEU A 18 11.59 20.78 1.99
C LEU A 18 10.59 20.86 3.15
N ARG A 19 10.30 19.72 3.79
CA ARG A 19 9.40 19.66 4.95
C ARG A 19 9.96 20.42 6.16
N GLN A 20 11.26 20.31 6.43
CA GLN A 20 11.95 21.09 7.48
C GLN A 20 11.86 22.61 7.25
N GLN A 21 11.74 23.04 5.99
CA GLN A 21 11.53 24.44 5.62
C GLN A 21 10.05 24.84 5.58
N ASN A 22 9.15 24.02 6.13
CA ASN A 22 7.70 24.18 6.09
C ASN A 22 7.10 24.25 4.67
N GLN A 23 7.78 23.67 3.67
CA GLN A 23 7.28 23.61 2.30
C GLN A 23 6.49 22.31 2.06
N GLY A 24 5.54 22.36 1.12
CA GLY A 24 4.86 21.17 0.63
C GLY A 24 5.78 20.30 -0.21
N SER A 25 5.65 18.98 -0.12
CA SER A 25 6.43 18.05 -0.95
C SER A 25 5.65 16.76 -1.22
N VAL A 26 5.68 16.29 -2.46
CA VAL A 26 4.98 15.08 -2.90
C VAL A 26 5.97 14.14 -3.59
N ILE A 27 5.94 12.88 -3.17
CA ILE A 27 6.72 11.80 -3.76
C ILE A 27 5.79 10.92 -4.59
N PHE A 28 6.11 10.75 -5.87
CA PHE A 28 5.49 9.75 -6.73
C PHE A 28 6.43 8.56 -6.85
N GLY A 29 5.98 7.40 -6.35
CA GLY A 29 6.79 6.20 -6.33
C GLY A 29 5.98 4.96 -6.70
N LEU A 30 6.67 3.98 -7.27
CA LEU A 30 6.15 2.63 -7.48
C LEU A 30 6.36 1.78 -6.20
N ASP A 31 6.18 0.45 -6.27
CA ASP A 31 6.25 -0.43 -5.08
C ASP A 31 7.53 -0.26 -4.26
N SER A 32 8.66 -0.03 -4.93
CA SER A 32 9.95 0.18 -4.28
C SER A 32 9.98 1.39 -3.35
N PHE A 33 9.03 2.33 -3.44
CA PHE A 33 8.88 3.45 -2.51
C PHE A 33 7.98 3.12 -1.32
N ALA A 34 7.10 2.12 -1.42
CA ALA A 34 6.32 1.64 -0.28
C ALA A 34 7.19 0.81 0.69
N GLU A 35 8.23 0.17 0.18
CA GLU A 35 9.18 -0.63 0.97
C GLU A 35 10.32 0.23 1.51
N GLY A 36 10.70 0.08 2.78
CA GLY A 36 11.93 0.66 3.33
C GLY A 36 12.03 2.20 3.36
N VAL A 37 10.92 2.93 3.19
CA VAL A 37 10.86 4.38 3.41
C VAL A 37 10.52 4.66 4.87
N ASP A 38 11.35 5.44 5.57
CA ASP A 38 11.14 5.87 6.96
C ASP A 38 10.91 7.38 7.06
N LEU A 39 9.65 7.79 6.85
CA LEU A 39 9.18 9.15 7.11
C LEU A 39 8.35 9.14 8.40
N LYS A 40 8.59 10.10 9.30
CA LYS A 40 7.94 10.20 10.62
C LYS A 40 7.33 11.59 10.80
N GLY A 41 6.26 11.67 11.59
CA GLY A 41 5.56 12.91 11.89
C GLY A 41 5.15 13.67 10.63
N ASP A 42 5.41 14.97 10.64
CA ASP A 42 5.01 15.90 9.56
C ASP A 42 5.68 15.64 8.20
N ASN A 43 6.61 14.69 8.11
CA ASN A 43 7.19 14.26 6.85
C ASN A 43 6.26 13.33 6.05
N LEU A 44 5.23 12.73 6.66
CA LEU A 44 4.25 11.95 5.93
C LEU A 44 2.89 12.04 6.62
N THR A 45 2.01 12.85 6.05
CA THR A 45 0.65 13.07 6.57
C THR A 45 -0.44 12.57 5.64
N HIS A 46 -0.11 12.20 4.40
CA HIS A 46 -1.06 11.69 3.43
C HIS A 46 -0.44 10.59 2.57
N VAL A 47 -1.04 9.40 2.59
CA VAL A 47 -0.73 8.29 1.68
C VAL A 47 -1.84 8.17 0.65
N ILE A 48 -1.47 8.16 -0.63
CA ILE A 48 -2.40 7.96 -1.74
C ILE A 48 -2.10 6.63 -2.42
N ILE A 49 -3.09 5.74 -2.44
CA ILE A 49 -3.02 4.43 -3.11
C ILE A 49 -3.94 4.49 -4.32
N VAL A 50 -3.36 4.60 -5.51
CA VAL A 50 -4.14 4.74 -6.75
C VAL A 50 -4.89 3.45 -7.11
N LYS A 51 -4.33 2.28 -6.77
CA LYS A 51 -4.93 0.98 -7.05
C LYS A 51 -4.35 -0.11 -6.16
N LEU A 52 -5.19 -1.05 -5.73
CA LEU A 52 -4.76 -2.27 -5.04
C LEU A 52 -4.03 -3.20 -6.00
N ARG A 53 -2.88 -3.68 -5.55
CA ARG A 53 -2.06 -4.64 -6.28
C ARG A 53 -2.42 -6.05 -5.85
N PHE A 54 -2.93 -6.83 -6.79
CA PHE A 54 -3.13 -8.26 -6.62
C PHE A 54 -2.05 -8.98 -7.40
N ASN A 55 -1.30 -9.84 -6.72
CA ASN A 55 -0.31 -10.67 -7.38
C ASN A 55 -1.02 -11.69 -8.26
N VAL A 56 -0.61 -11.76 -9.52
CA VAL A 56 -0.97 -12.87 -10.41
C VAL A 56 0.16 -13.89 -10.31
N PRO A 57 -0.14 -15.18 -10.04
CA PRO A 57 0.85 -16.25 -10.08
C PRO A 57 1.57 -16.31 -11.44
N THR A 58 2.78 -15.77 -11.52
CA THR A 58 3.57 -15.76 -12.76
C THR A 58 4.73 -16.74 -12.72
N SER A 59 5.25 -17.04 -11.53
CA SER A 59 6.32 -18.04 -11.38
C SER A 59 5.77 -19.45 -11.57
N PRO A 60 6.60 -20.41 -12.02
CA PRO A 60 6.19 -21.81 -12.17
C PRO A 60 5.68 -22.41 -10.84
N ILE A 61 6.26 -22.00 -9.73
CA ILE A 61 5.90 -22.46 -8.39
C ILE A 61 4.51 -21.94 -8.01
N ASP A 62 4.26 -20.65 -8.18
CA ASP A 62 2.97 -20.05 -7.83
C ASP A 62 1.84 -20.60 -8.71
N LYS A 63 2.14 -20.85 -10.01
CA LYS A 63 1.18 -21.49 -10.92
C LYS A 63 0.83 -22.90 -10.48
N THR A 64 1.84 -23.70 -10.15
CA THR A 64 1.63 -25.07 -9.65
C THR A 64 0.79 -25.07 -8.38
N LEU A 65 1.03 -24.12 -7.48
CA LEU A 65 0.23 -23.96 -6.26
C LEU A 65 -1.21 -23.54 -6.57
N ALA A 66 -1.41 -22.62 -7.52
CA ALA A 66 -2.74 -22.23 -7.97
C ALA A 66 -3.50 -23.41 -8.59
N ASP A 67 -2.87 -24.15 -9.51
CA ASP A 67 -3.45 -25.33 -10.15
C ASP A 67 -3.82 -26.42 -9.12
N TYR A 68 -2.98 -26.60 -8.09
CA TYR A 68 -3.27 -27.52 -6.99
C TYR A 68 -4.52 -27.10 -6.21
N LEU A 69 -4.65 -25.83 -5.85
CA LEU A 69 -5.84 -25.32 -5.17
C LEU A 69 -7.10 -25.45 -6.05
N GLU A 70 -7.00 -25.15 -7.34
CA GLU A 70 -8.11 -25.33 -8.28
C GLU A 70 -8.53 -26.79 -8.41
N SER A 71 -7.57 -27.73 -8.43
CA SER A 71 -7.87 -29.18 -8.44
C SER A 71 -8.66 -29.64 -7.22
N GLN A 72 -8.54 -28.91 -6.10
CA GLN A 72 -9.31 -29.10 -4.87
C GLN A 72 -10.61 -28.29 -4.83
N LYS A 73 -11.03 -27.66 -5.94
CA LYS A 73 -12.18 -26.75 -6.03
C LYS A 73 -12.08 -25.54 -5.08
N ARG A 74 -10.85 -25.12 -4.76
CA ARG A 74 -10.56 -23.92 -3.96
C ARG A 74 -10.27 -22.74 -4.88
N ASN A 75 -10.24 -21.53 -4.32
CA ASN A 75 -10.05 -20.31 -5.09
C ASN A 75 -8.66 -19.70 -4.80
N PRO A 76 -7.68 -19.85 -5.72
CA PRO A 76 -6.33 -19.31 -5.53
C PRO A 76 -6.30 -17.80 -5.29
N PHE A 77 -7.21 -17.05 -5.92
CA PHE A 77 -7.29 -15.61 -5.68
C PHE A 77 -7.63 -15.30 -4.22
N MET A 78 -8.58 -16.03 -3.63
CA MET A 78 -8.99 -15.82 -2.23
C MET A 78 -7.94 -16.27 -1.23
N GLU A 79 -7.14 -17.29 -1.57
CA GLU A 79 -6.21 -17.93 -0.65
C GLU A 79 -4.76 -17.46 -0.81
N ILE A 80 -4.41 -16.86 -1.94
CA ILE A 80 -3.05 -16.39 -2.24
C ILE A 80 -3.08 -14.89 -2.53
N SER A 81 -3.72 -14.49 -3.64
CA SER A 81 -3.64 -13.11 -4.15
C SER A 81 -4.25 -12.08 -3.19
N LEU A 82 -5.36 -12.43 -2.53
CA LEU A 82 -6.06 -11.54 -1.59
C LEU A 82 -5.29 -11.34 -0.28
N PRO A 83 -4.79 -12.41 0.40
CA PRO A 83 -3.87 -12.25 1.54
C PRO A 83 -2.64 -11.42 1.21
N ASP A 84 -2.01 -11.64 0.06
CA ASP A 84 -0.86 -10.86 -0.40
C ASP A 84 -1.20 -9.37 -0.54
N ALA A 85 -2.34 -9.06 -1.19
CA ALA A 85 -2.81 -7.70 -1.35
C ALA A 85 -3.13 -7.05 0.01
N SER A 86 -3.71 -7.82 0.94
CA SER A 86 -4.00 -7.38 2.30
C SER A 86 -2.73 -7.01 3.05
N LEU A 87 -1.69 -7.85 2.99
CA LEU A 87 -0.40 -7.60 3.64
C LEU A 87 0.25 -6.32 3.10
N LYS A 88 0.28 -6.16 1.77
CA LYS A 88 0.82 -4.96 1.12
C LYS A 88 0.04 -3.70 1.51
N LEU A 89 -1.28 -3.79 1.60
CA LEU A 89 -2.13 -2.68 2.02
C LEU A 89 -1.84 -2.28 3.47
N ILE A 90 -1.78 -3.25 4.39
CA ILE A 90 -1.42 -3.00 5.80
C ILE A 90 -0.05 -2.34 5.91
N GLN A 91 0.94 -2.84 5.16
CA GLN A 91 2.29 -2.26 5.14
C GLN A 91 2.30 -0.82 4.64
N ALA A 92 1.53 -0.52 3.59
CA ALA A 92 1.38 0.85 3.07
C ALA A 92 0.73 1.77 4.10
N CYS A 93 -0.31 1.32 4.80
CA CYS A 93 -0.97 2.07 5.86
C CYS A 93 -0.06 2.29 7.08
N GLY A 94 0.71 1.28 7.48
CA GLY A 94 1.69 1.36 8.58
C GLY A 94 2.85 2.32 8.32
N ARG A 95 3.02 2.84 7.09
CA ARG A 95 3.98 3.92 6.83
C ARG A 95 3.52 5.26 7.38
N LEU A 96 2.20 5.49 7.43
CA LEU A 96 1.60 6.74 7.89
C LEU A 96 1.63 6.87 9.42
N ILE A 97 1.31 5.79 10.14
CA ILE A 97 1.20 5.79 11.59
C ILE A 97 2.36 4.98 12.18
N ARG A 98 3.39 5.67 12.69
CA ARG A 98 4.57 5.04 13.31
C ARG A 98 4.73 5.33 14.80
N THR A 99 4.21 6.47 15.24
CA THR A 99 4.21 6.90 16.62
C THR A 99 2.78 7.21 17.06
N GLU A 100 2.53 7.22 18.37
CA GLU A 100 1.19 7.50 18.93
C GLU A 100 0.68 8.90 18.59
N THR A 101 1.59 9.83 18.25
CA THR A 101 1.27 11.21 17.90
C THR A 101 1.10 11.42 16.39
N ASP A 102 1.42 10.42 15.56
CA ASP A 102 1.27 10.55 14.11
C ASP A 102 -0.21 10.62 13.74
N THR A 103 -0.56 11.57 12.90
CA THR A 103 -1.91 11.71 12.34
C THR A 103 -1.81 11.90 10.83
N GLY A 104 -2.86 11.49 10.11
CA GLY A 104 -2.88 11.68 8.68
C GLY A 104 -4.09 11.05 7.99
N LYS A 105 -4.06 11.12 6.66
CA LYS A 105 -5.11 10.57 5.78
C LYS A 105 -4.54 9.49 4.88
N ILE A 106 -5.32 8.45 4.62
CA ILE A 106 -5.06 7.47 3.56
C ILE A 106 -6.21 7.58 2.56
N THR A 107 -5.89 7.83 1.30
CA THR A 107 -6.88 7.87 0.22
C THR A 107 -6.60 6.72 -0.73
N ILE A 108 -7.60 5.87 -0.95
CA ILE A 108 -7.50 4.71 -1.84
C ILE A 108 -8.46 4.89 -3.01
N PHE A 109 -7.94 5.07 -4.21
CA PHE A 109 -8.71 5.25 -5.44
C PHE A 109 -9.06 3.90 -6.10
N ASP A 110 -9.54 2.94 -5.29
CA ASP A 110 -9.90 1.62 -5.78
C ASP A 110 -11.32 1.23 -5.38
N ASN A 111 -12.25 1.34 -6.34
CA ASN A 111 -13.67 1.03 -6.11
C ASN A 111 -13.93 -0.43 -5.69
N ARG A 112 -12.95 -1.33 -5.85
CA ARG A 112 -13.10 -2.75 -5.50
C ARG A 112 -13.24 -2.94 -4.00
N LEU A 113 -12.74 -2.02 -3.19
CA LEU A 113 -12.94 -2.03 -1.73
C LEU A 113 -14.42 -1.94 -1.34
N VAL A 114 -15.23 -1.27 -2.16
CA VAL A 114 -16.67 -1.08 -1.92
C VAL A 114 -17.50 -2.07 -2.74
N THR A 115 -17.13 -2.28 -4.00
CA THR A 115 -17.94 -3.02 -4.98
C THR A 115 -17.74 -4.54 -4.96
N LYS A 116 -16.58 -5.03 -4.49
CA LYS A 116 -16.28 -6.47 -4.46
C LYS A 116 -16.49 -7.03 -3.06
N PHE A 117 -16.96 -8.27 -3.00
CA PHE A 117 -17.27 -8.95 -1.73
C PHE A 117 -16.05 -9.02 -0.79
N TYR A 118 -14.85 -9.22 -1.34
CA TYR A 118 -13.60 -9.25 -0.57
C TYR A 118 -13.14 -7.89 -0.07
N GLY A 119 -13.73 -6.79 -0.56
CA GLY A 119 -13.34 -5.43 -0.15
C GLY A 119 -13.52 -5.21 1.35
N LYS A 120 -14.61 -5.76 1.92
CA LYS A 120 -14.85 -5.75 3.38
C LYS A 120 -13.74 -6.49 4.14
N GLN A 121 -13.25 -7.61 3.62
CA GLN A 121 -12.17 -8.37 4.26
C GLN A 121 -10.87 -7.56 4.30
N LEU A 122 -10.54 -6.84 3.21
CA LEU A 122 -9.38 -5.95 3.17
C LEU A 122 -9.51 -4.80 4.16
N LEU A 123 -10.68 -4.16 4.23
CA LEU A 123 -10.93 -3.05 5.16
C LEU A 123 -10.88 -3.52 6.61
N ASN A 124 -11.43 -4.69 6.92
CA ASN A 124 -11.41 -5.25 8.28
C ASN A 124 -10.02 -5.69 8.74
N ALA A 125 -9.09 -5.94 7.81
CA ALA A 125 -7.71 -6.28 8.13
C ALA A 125 -6.86 -5.04 8.45
N LEU A 126 -7.36 -3.84 8.16
CA LEU A 126 -6.71 -2.59 8.54
C LEU A 126 -6.90 -2.30 10.03
N PRO A 127 -6.00 -1.50 10.63
CA PRO A 127 -6.27 -0.88 11.93
C PRO A 127 -7.61 -0.15 11.95
N ASN A 128 -8.13 0.15 13.15
CA ASN A 128 -9.40 0.85 13.38
C ASN A 128 -9.35 2.32 12.87
N TYR A 129 -9.38 2.51 11.56
CA TYR A 129 -9.49 3.80 10.91
C TYR A 129 -10.94 4.24 10.85
N ASN A 130 -11.14 5.56 10.89
CA ASN A 130 -12.41 6.15 10.48
C ASN A 130 -12.50 6.12 8.95
N ILE A 131 -13.30 5.20 8.40
CA ILE A 131 -13.43 5.00 6.96
C ILE A 131 -14.56 5.88 6.44
N VAL A 132 -14.23 6.76 5.49
CA VAL A 132 -15.19 7.59 4.75
C VAL A 132 -15.19 7.15 3.29
N ILE A 133 -16.38 6.94 2.73
CA ILE A 133 -16.58 6.59 1.32
C ILE A 133 -17.16 7.84 0.64
N GLU A 134 -16.44 8.37 -0.35
CA GLU A 134 -16.83 9.51 -1.18
C GLU A 134 -17.25 9.05 -2.58
#